data_AF-A0A0F9CGK8-F1
#
_entry.id   AF-A0A0F9CGK8-F1
#
_cell.length_a   1.000
_cell.length_b   1.000
_cell.length_c   1.000
_cell.angle_alpha   90.00
_cell.angle_beta   90.00
_cell.angle_gamma   90.00
#
_symmetry.space_group_name_H-M   'P 1'
#
loop_
_entity.id
_entity.type
_entity.pdbx_description
1 polymer ?
#
loop_
_entity_poly.entity_id
_entity_poly.type
_entity_poly.pdbx_seq_one_letter_code
_entity_poly.pdbx_strand_id
1 'polypeptide(L)' 'MIFKTIIVDLDGTIADPSHRQYFLDREEPDWDAFFLASQYDDAFEDVIQVVNILSDSFV' A
#
# COMPACT_ATOMS: atom_id res chain seq x y z
N MET A 1 -28.73 -10.81 5.07
CA MET A 1 -27.39 -11.30 5.39
C MET A 1 -26.47 -10.09 5.54
N ILE A 2 -25.64 -10.06 6.58
CA ILE A 2 -24.58 -9.06 6.73
C ILE A 2 -23.33 -9.66 6.10
N PHE A 3 -22.78 -8.99 5.09
CA PHE A 3 -21.47 -9.33 4.55
C PHE A 3 -20.41 -8.61 5.38
N LYS A 4 -19.36 -9.34 5.77
CA LYS A 4 -18.19 -8.71 6.39
C LYS A 4 -17.30 -8.17 5.28
N THR A 5 -16.96 -6.90 5.38
CA THR A 5 -16.11 -6.20 4.43
C THR A 5 -14.88 -5.71 5.19
N ILE A 6 -13.71 -6.00 4.65
CA ILE A 6 -12.44 -5.43 5.11
C ILE A 6 -12.09 -4.32 4.12
N ILE A 7 -11.88 -3.10 4.62
CA ILE A 7 -11.43 -1.96 3.83
C ILE A 7 -10.02 -1.64 4.31
N VAL A 8 -9.08 -1.55 3.36
CA VAL A 8 -7.69 -1.18 3.62
C VAL A 8 -7.28 -0.06 2.69
N ASP A 9 -6.42 0.82 3.21
CA ASP A 9 -5.67 1.76 2.40
C ASP A 9 -4.51 1.06 1.67
N LEU A 10 -3.95 1.70 0.63
CA LEU A 10 -2.90 1.11 -0.20
C LEU A 10 -1.53 1.72 0.11
N ASP A 11 -1.29 2.96 -0.30
CA ASP A 11 0.02 3.61 -0.21
C ASP A 11 0.41 3.91 1.25
N GLY A 12 1.53 3.35 1.72
CA GLY A 12 1.95 3.51 3.12
C GLY A 12 1.19 2.61 4.11
N THR A 13 0.30 1.74 3.61
CA THR A 13 -0.42 0.74 4.40
C THR A 13 -0.13 -0.68 3.91
N ILE A 14 -0.41 -0.99 2.65
CA ILE A 14 -0.10 -2.29 2.02
C ILE A 14 1.16 -2.18 1.16
N ALA A 15 1.26 -1.12 0.35
CA ALA A 15 2.40 -0.84 -0.51
C ALA A 15 3.42 0.04 0.24
N ASP A 16 4.71 -0.29 0.11
CA ASP A 16 5.82 0.52 0.59
C ASP A 16 6.34 1.44 -0.53
N PRO A 17 6.01 2.76 -0.48
CA PRO A 17 6.45 3.71 -1.50
C PRO A 17 7.84 4.30 -1.21
N SER A 18 8.59 3.76 -0.25
CA SER A 18 9.86 4.35 0.24
C SER A 18 10.89 4.57 -0.87
N HIS A 19 11.01 3.64 -1.83
CA HIS A 19 11.98 3.75 -2.92
C HIS A 19 11.64 4.86 -3.92
N ARG A 20 10.41 5.36 -3.94
CA ARG A 20 9.95 6.44 -4.82
C ARG A 20 9.78 7.79 -4.12
N GLN A 21 9.94 7.89 -2.79
CA GLN A 21 9.81 9.17 -2.06
C GLN A 21 10.76 10.26 -2.57
N TYR A 22 11.95 9.89 -3.05
CA TYR A 22 12.93 10.83 -3.58
C TYR A 22 12.46 11.61 -4.83
N PHE A 23 11.38 11.18 -5.50
CA PHE A 23 10.75 11.98 -6.55
C PHE A 23 10.01 13.20 -6.00
N LEU A 24 9.54 13.12 -4.74
CA LEU A 24 8.79 14.18 -4.06
C LEU A 24 9.70 15.08 -3.21
N ASP A 25 10.79 14.54 -2.66
CA ASP A 25 11.77 15.26 -1.83
C ASP A 25 12.72 16.15 -2.65
N ARG A 26 12.18 16.87 -3.63
CA ARG A 26 12.88 17.77 -4.55
C ARG A 26 12.31 19.19 -4.41
N GLU A 27 13.02 20.19 -4.92
CA GLU A 27 12.52 21.57 -4.97
C GLU A 27 11.20 21.67 -5.77
N GLU A 28 11.12 20.92 -6.87
CA GLU A 28 9.90 20.68 -7.62
C GLU A 28 9.57 19.17 -7.64
N PRO A 29 8.49 18.73 -6.98
CA PRO A 29 8.09 17.32 -6.95
C PRO A 29 7.76 16.75 -8.33
N ASP A 30 8.31 15.57 -8.62
CA ASP A 30 8.08 14.83 -9.87
C ASP A 30 7.00 13.75 -9.66
N TRP A 31 5.73 14.18 -9.77
CA TRP A 31 4.58 13.31 -9.56
C TRP A 31 4.46 12.22 -10.63
N ASP A 32 4.80 12.51 -11.88
CA ASP A 32 4.71 11.54 -12.98
C ASP A 32 5.66 10.37 -12.73
N ALA A 33 6.92 10.66 -12.39
CA ALA A 33 7.89 9.62 -12.07
C ALA A 33 7.54 8.87 -10.78
N PHE A 34 7.01 9.57 -9.77
CA PHE A 34 6.50 8.96 -8.54
C PHE A 34 5.42 7.91 -8.84
N PHE A 35 4.41 8.24 -9.65
CA PHE A 35 3.33 7.31 -9.96
C PHE A 35 3.77 6.17 -10.90
N LEU A 36 4.64 6.43 -11.88
CA LEU A 36 5.18 5.39 -12.78
C LEU A 36 6.01 4.34 -12.04
N ALA A 37 6.62 4.70 -10.91
CA ALA A 37 7.43 3.83 -10.09
C ALA A 37 6.62 2.93 -9.12
N SER A 38 5.31 3.16 -8.98
CA SER A 38 4.44 2.44 -8.01
C SER A 38 4.36 0.93 -8.24
N GLN A 39 4.53 0.46 -9.49
CA GLN A 39 4.57 -0.97 -9.81
C GLN A 39 5.76 -1.72 -9.20
N TYR A 40 6.75 -0.99 -8.65
CA TYR A 40 7.94 -1.53 -8.03
C TYR A 40 7.90 -1.40 -6.49
N ASP A 41 6.78 -0.98 -5.91
CA ASP A 41 6.61 -0.95 -4.46
C ASP A 41 6.76 -2.36 -3.88
N ASP A 42 7.57 -2.48 -2.84
CA ASP A 42 7.53 -3.64 -1.95
C ASP A 42 6.21 -3.61 -1.14
N ALA A 43 5.93 -4.67 -0.38
CA ALA A 43 4.74 -4.74 0.45
C ALA A 43 5.06 -4.82 1.94
N PHE A 44 4.20 -4.22 2.76
CA PHE A 44 4.22 -4.40 4.21
C PHE A 44 3.61 -5.77 4.55
N GLU A 45 4.46 -6.80 4.60
CA GLU A 45 4.06 -8.20 4.81
C GLU A 45 3.30 -8.43 6.12
N ASP A 46 3.62 -7.67 7.17
CA ASP A 46 2.92 -7.71 8.45
C ASP A 46 1.47 -7.22 8.32
N VAL A 47 1.23 -6.18 7.54
CA VAL A 47 -0.13 -5.68 7.25
C VAL A 47 -0.90 -6.67 6.39
N ILE A 48 -0.26 -7.24 5.36
CA ILE A 48 -0.86 -8.31 4.54
C ILE A 48 -1.28 -9.49 5.42
N GLN A 49 -0.42 -9.90 6.36
CA GLN A 49 -0.72 -10.99 7.28
C GLN A 49 -1.97 -10.70 8.13
N VAL A 50 -2.11 -9.48 8.65
CA VAL A 50 -3.31 -9.07 9.40
C VAL A 50 -4.57 -9.14 8.53
N VAL A 51 -4.50 -8.66 7.29
CA VAL A 51 -5.64 -8.70 6.35
C VAL A 51 -6.06 -10.14 6.08
N ASN A 52 -5.10 -11.04 5.86
CA ASN A 52 -5.36 -12.47 5.65
C ASN A 52 -5.98 -13.12 6.88
N ILE A 53 -5.47 -12.83 8.08
CA ILE A 53 -6.04 -13.36 9.34
C ILE A 53 -7.49 -12.88 9.53
N LEU A 54 -7.75 -11.60 9.27
CA LEU A 54 -9.11 -11.06 9.35
C LEU A 54 -10.01 -11.76 8.34
N SER A 55 -9.56 -11.92 7.09
CA SER A 55 -10.29 -12.63 6.04
C SER A 55 -10.62 -14.08 6.43
N ASP A 56 -9.66 -14.82 6.98
CA ASP A 56 -9.81 -16.22 7.35
C ASP A 56 -10.65 -16.41 8.63
N SER A 57 -10.56 -15.47 9.57
CA SER A 57 -11.36 -15.48 10.81
C SER A 57 -12.86 -15.24 10.58
N PHE A 58 -13.24 -14.97 9.32
CA PHE A 58 -14.62 -14.76 8.91
C PHE A 58 -15.21 -15.93 8.10
N VAL A 59 -14.47 -17.03 7.97
CA VAL A 59 -14.95 -18.32 7.43
C VAL A 59 -15.65 -19.14 8.52
#